data_AF-A0A6N4T179-F1
#
_entry.id   AF-A0A6N4T179-F1
#
_cell.length_a   1.000
_cell.length_b   1.000
_cell.length_c   1.000
_cell.angle_alpha   90.00
_cell.angle_beta   90.00
_cell.angle_gamma   90.00
#
_symmetry.space_group_name_H-M   'P 1'
#
loop_
_entity.id
_entity.type
_entity.pdbx_description
1 polymer ?
#
loop_
_entity_poly.entity_id
_entity_poly.type
_entity_poly.pdbx_seq_one_letter_code
_entity_poly.pdbx_strand_id
1 'polypeptide(L)'
;MIHRKLLLPLSFALGLSMLSACTTTKHTGLQHEEFGATGVFTRAFPGTEKSACEAARRALLSQGYVISEWKPSVLKGRRKYQPEADIHAEIEFNVVCVANSKGSNSTTVFANAVRDRYSLKKSNTSASIGVSALGSVSLPFGSTDDALVKVASETIPTGQFYEQFFELVDRYLDAVPYIQDMEEEKKTVGVTPAAPAAPTATSASQPATSTPPPVESGKKSED
;
A
#
# COMPACT_ATOMS: atom_id res chain seq x y z
N MET A 1 87.32 -5.39 27.87
CA MET A 1 86.62 -6.67 28.14
C MET A 1 85.31 -6.63 27.34
N ILE A 2 85.33 -7.08 26.08
CA ILE A 2 84.96 -8.42 25.57
C ILE A 2 83.47 -8.49 25.14
N HIS A 3 83.27 -8.70 23.84
CA HIS A 3 82.04 -9.06 23.14
C HIS A 3 81.34 -10.32 23.70
N ARG A 4 80.05 -10.48 23.32
CA ARG A 4 79.29 -11.73 22.99
C ARG A 4 77.90 -11.71 23.69
N LYS A 5 76.80 -12.26 23.18
CA LYS A 5 76.47 -13.00 21.96
C LYS A 5 74.93 -13.10 21.87
N LEU A 6 74.45 -13.15 20.63
CA LEU A 6 73.27 -13.85 20.09
C LEU A 6 72.76 -15.04 20.94
N LEU A 7 71.43 -15.18 21.10
CA LEU A 7 70.70 -16.46 21.02
C LEU A 7 69.17 -16.28 21.00
N LEU A 8 68.57 -16.68 19.88
CA LEU A 8 67.15 -17.01 19.72
C LEU A 8 66.96 -18.50 20.08
N PRO A 9 65.82 -18.91 20.68
CA PRO A 9 65.02 -19.99 20.08
C PRO A 9 63.50 -19.72 20.22
N LEU A 10 62.73 -19.76 19.13
CA LEU A 10 62.04 -20.94 18.59
C LEU A 10 61.00 -21.57 19.56
N SER A 11 59.71 -21.21 19.40
CA SER A 11 58.59 -22.14 19.17
C SER A 11 57.23 -21.60 19.63
N PHE A 12 56.20 -22.01 18.87
CA PHE A 12 54.81 -22.20 19.28
C PHE A 12 53.84 -21.01 19.10
N ALA A 13 53.17 -20.95 17.95
CA ALA A 13 51.72 -20.76 17.91
C ALA A 13 51.15 -21.19 16.55
N LEU A 14 50.38 -22.26 16.62
CA LEU A 14 49.57 -22.91 15.62
C LEU A 14 48.52 -21.94 15.05
N GLY A 15 48.72 -21.45 13.82
CA GLY A 15 47.71 -20.68 13.09
C GLY A 15 46.71 -21.63 12.41
N LEU A 16 45.63 -21.96 13.12
CA LEU A 16 44.52 -22.75 12.58
C LEU A 16 43.64 -21.83 11.69
N SER A 17 43.92 -21.79 10.39
CA SER A 17 43.08 -21.12 9.40
C SER A 17 41.73 -21.81 9.31
N MET A 18 40.71 -21.24 9.95
CA MET A 18 39.31 -21.65 9.74
C MET A 18 38.83 -21.17 8.37
N LEU A 19 38.76 -22.09 7.41
CA LEU A 19 37.95 -21.91 6.21
C LEU A 19 36.48 -22.05 6.62
N SER A 20 35.80 -20.93 6.82
CA SER A 20 34.34 -20.88 6.94
C SER A 20 33.74 -21.17 5.56
N ALA A 21 33.32 -22.42 5.35
CA ALA A 21 32.52 -22.80 4.19
C ALA A 21 31.09 -22.32 4.42
N CYS A 22 30.69 -21.20 3.83
CA CYS A 22 29.28 -20.81 3.72
C CYS A 22 28.58 -21.77 2.75
N THR A 23 27.97 -22.83 3.29
CA THR A 23 27.08 -23.71 2.52
C THR A 23 25.71 -23.03 2.40
N THR A 24 25.43 -22.47 1.22
CA THR A 24 24.07 -22.00 0.91
C THR A 24 23.23 -23.21 0.53
N THR A 25 22.54 -23.81 1.50
CA THR A 25 21.55 -24.86 1.23
C THR A 25 20.36 -24.24 0.50
N LYS A 26 20.23 -24.54 -0.79
CA LYS A 26 19.02 -24.21 -1.55
C LYS A 26 17.89 -25.15 -1.09
N HIS A 27 17.04 -24.67 -0.20
CA HIS A 27 15.86 -25.39 0.26
C HIS A 27 14.82 -25.39 -0.87
N THR A 28 14.74 -26.46 -1.65
CA THR A 28 13.55 -26.77 -2.46
C THR A 28 12.52 -27.42 -1.54
N GLY A 29 11.90 -26.60 -0.68
CA GLY A 29 10.89 -27.04 0.28
C GLY A 29 9.50 -26.85 -0.29
N LEU A 30 8.68 -27.91 -0.20
CA LEU A 30 7.23 -27.80 -0.15
C LEU A 30 6.84 -26.56 0.65
N GLN A 31 6.00 -25.70 0.05
CA GLN A 31 5.42 -24.52 0.71
C GLN A 31 4.61 -25.01 1.91
N HIS A 32 5.23 -25.04 3.07
CA HIS A 32 4.54 -25.26 4.33
C HIS A 32 3.77 -23.97 4.60
N GLU A 33 2.44 -24.03 4.59
CA GLU A 33 1.63 -22.89 5.02
C GLU A 33 1.89 -22.66 6.51
N GLU A 34 2.82 -21.76 6.81
CA GLU A 34 3.20 -21.44 8.17
C GLU A 34 2.17 -20.49 8.77
N PHE A 35 1.05 -21.06 9.23
CA PHE A 35 0.02 -20.35 10.02
C PHE A 35 0.56 -19.79 11.37
N GLY A 36 1.87 -19.86 11.60
CA GLY A 36 2.59 -19.40 12.78
C GLY A 36 3.48 -18.16 12.58
N ALA A 37 3.52 -17.54 11.38
CA ALA A 37 4.21 -16.27 11.13
C ALA A 37 3.49 -15.09 11.83
N THR A 38 3.45 -15.16 13.16
CA THR A 38 2.81 -14.23 14.05
C THR A 38 3.63 -12.94 14.07
N GLY A 39 3.11 -11.89 13.42
CA GLY A 39 3.66 -10.53 13.50
C GLY A 39 4.27 -9.95 12.22
N VAL A 40 4.53 -10.74 11.17
CA VAL A 40 5.07 -10.18 9.91
C VAL A 40 4.04 -9.31 9.18
N PHE A 41 2.79 -9.78 9.16
CA PHE A 41 1.69 -9.15 8.42
C PHE A 41 0.83 -8.23 9.29
N THR A 42 1.21 -8.00 10.55
CA THR A 42 0.34 -7.28 11.51
C THR A 42 1.13 -6.49 12.53
N ARG A 43 0.63 -5.28 12.85
CA ARG A 43 1.17 -4.45 13.93
C ARG A 43 0.07 -3.63 14.59
N ALA A 44 0.16 -3.47 15.91
CA ALA A 44 -0.74 -2.61 16.66
C ALA A 44 -0.22 -1.17 16.71
N PHE A 45 -1.13 -0.21 16.58
CA PHE A 45 -0.87 1.22 16.64
C PHE A 45 -1.86 1.89 17.62
N PRO A 46 -1.47 3.02 18.25
CA PRO A 46 -2.41 3.87 18.96
C PRO A 46 -3.37 4.56 17.96
N GLY A 47 -4.56 4.92 18.42
CA GLY A 47 -5.53 5.65 17.61
C GLY A 47 -6.71 4.81 17.12
N THR A 48 -7.57 5.49 16.37
CA THR A 48 -8.77 4.93 15.73
C THR A 48 -8.44 4.15 14.45
N GLU A 49 -9.36 3.30 13.99
CA GLU A 49 -9.19 2.59 12.71
C GLU A 49 -8.92 3.55 11.55
N LYS A 50 -9.62 4.69 11.56
CA LYS A 50 -9.57 5.71 10.53
C LYS A 50 -8.21 6.40 10.50
N SER A 51 -7.67 6.76 11.67
CA SER A 51 -6.36 7.42 11.75
C SER A 51 -5.23 6.48 11.33
N ALA A 52 -5.28 5.21 11.76
CA ALA A 52 -4.30 4.20 11.33
C ALA A 52 -4.35 3.96 9.82
N CYS A 53 -5.55 3.84 9.23
CA CYS A 53 -5.67 3.64 7.78
C CYS A 53 -5.30 4.89 6.97
N GLU A 54 -5.55 6.10 7.47
CA GLU A 54 -5.09 7.34 6.82
C GLU A 54 -3.55 7.44 6.85
N ALA A 55 -2.91 7.06 7.96
CA ALA A 55 -1.46 6.97 8.04
C ALA A 55 -0.89 5.91 7.09
N ALA A 56 -1.52 4.73 7.01
CA ALA A 56 -1.17 3.69 6.04
C ALA A 56 -1.31 4.17 4.58
N ARG A 57 -2.36 4.95 4.29
CA ARG A 57 -2.55 5.55 2.97
C ARG A 57 -1.42 6.50 2.61
N ARG A 58 -1.01 7.37 3.55
CA ARG A 58 0.13 8.28 3.37
C ARG A 58 1.43 7.51 3.17
N ALA A 59 1.64 6.42 3.92
CA ALA A 59 2.79 5.53 3.76
C ALA A 59 2.83 4.89 2.35
N LEU A 60 1.72 4.35 1.85
CA LEU A 60 1.70 3.79 0.49
C LEU A 60 1.98 4.86 -0.58
N LEU A 61 1.36 6.05 -0.44
CA LEU A 61 1.57 7.16 -1.35
C LEU A 61 3.04 7.63 -1.36
N SER A 62 3.71 7.67 -0.20
CA SER A 62 5.13 8.07 -0.12
C SER A 62 6.05 7.10 -0.83
N GLN A 63 5.67 5.82 -0.90
CA GLN A 63 6.43 4.79 -1.61
C GLN A 63 6.05 4.67 -3.10
N GLY A 64 5.23 5.58 -3.63
CA GLY A 64 4.84 5.63 -5.04
C GLY A 64 3.78 4.60 -5.44
N TYR A 65 2.96 4.12 -4.49
CA TYR A 65 1.79 3.30 -4.81
C TYR A 65 0.63 4.19 -5.27
N VAL A 66 -0.09 3.73 -6.29
CA VAL A 66 -1.37 4.30 -6.71
C VAL A 66 -2.49 3.63 -5.94
N ILE A 67 -3.31 4.40 -5.24
CA ILE A 67 -4.43 3.86 -4.46
C ILE A 67 -5.56 3.43 -5.39
N SER A 68 -5.93 2.15 -5.33
CA SER A 68 -7.01 1.56 -6.14
C SER A 68 -8.34 1.47 -5.38
N GLU A 69 -8.31 1.30 -4.06
CA GLU A 69 -9.49 1.27 -3.20
C GLU A 69 -9.21 1.98 -1.88
N TRP A 70 -10.15 2.80 -1.42
CA TRP A 70 -10.05 3.53 -0.16
C TRP A 70 -11.39 3.52 0.60
N LYS A 71 -11.36 2.99 1.81
CA LYS A 71 -12.45 2.94 2.79
C LYS A 71 -11.88 3.25 4.19
N PRO A 72 -12.71 3.62 5.19
CA PRO A 72 -12.22 3.96 6.52
C PRO A 72 -11.34 2.91 7.20
N SER A 73 -11.58 1.63 6.92
CA SER A 73 -10.88 0.48 7.51
C SER A 73 -10.14 -0.39 6.49
N VAL A 74 -10.19 -0.06 5.20
CA VAL A 74 -9.56 -0.86 4.13
C VAL A 74 -8.91 0.04 3.09
N LEU A 75 -7.71 -0.32 2.69
CA LEU A 75 -6.91 0.39 1.70
C LEU A 75 -6.27 -0.62 0.76
N LYS A 76 -6.35 -0.35 -0.55
CA LYS A 76 -5.59 -1.09 -1.56
C LYS A 76 -4.76 -0.14 -2.40
N GLY A 77 -3.51 -0.50 -2.64
CA GLY A 77 -2.59 0.25 -3.47
C GLY A 77 -1.84 -0.66 -4.42
N ARG A 78 -1.43 -0.13 -5.57
CA ARG A 78 -0.65 -0.88 -6.56
C ARG A 78 0.55 -0.08 -7.01
N ARG A 79 1.69 -0.75 -7.15
CA ARG A 79 2.92 -0.16 -7.69
C ARG A 79 3.45 -1.06 -8.80
N LYS A 80 3.64 -0.49 -9.98
CA LYS A 80 4.27 -1.16 -11.12
C LYS A 80 5.72 -0.73 -11.21
N TYR A 81 6.60 -1.66 -11.56
CA TYR A 81 8.01 -1.39 -11.81
C TYR A 81 8.58 -2.43 -12.78
N GLN A 82 9.70 -2.09 -13.40
CA GLN A 82 10.35 -2.92 -14.40
C GLN A 82 11.77 -3.22 -13.92
N PRO A 83 11.98 -4.33 -13.20
CA PRO A 83 13.30 -4.67 -12.67
C PRO A 83 14.32 -4.98 -13.77
N GLU A 84 13.87 -5.60 -14.87
CA GLU A 84 14.67 -5.88 -16.07
C GLU A 84 13.90 -5.45 -17.32
N ALA A 85 14.59 -5.21 -18.44
CA ALA A 85 13.98 -4.69 -19.68
C ALA A 85 12.78 -5.53 -20.18
N ASP A 86 12.80 -6.85 -20.00
CA ASP A 86 11.75 -7.74 -20.49
C ASP A 86 10.80 -8.25 -19.39
N ILE A 87 10.96 -7.75 -18.16
CA ILE A 87 10.20 -8.19 -16.98
C ILE A 87 9.40 -7.02 -16.41
N HIS A 88 8.08 -7.13 -16.45
CA HIS A 88 7.19 -6.21 -15.77
C HIS A 88 6.74 -6.82 -14.44
N ALA A 89 6.85 -6.06 -13.36
CA ALA A 89 6.38 -6.47 -12.05
C ALA A 89 5.31 -5.51 -11.52
N GLU A 90 4.32 -6.06 -10.84
CA GLU A 90 3.28 -5.31 -10.14
C GLU A 90 3.22 -5.81 -8.70
N ILE A 91 3.19 -4.90 -7.73
CA ILE A 91 2.88 -5.22 -6.34
C ILE A 91 1.49 -4.67 -6.05
N GLU A 92 0.59 -5.55 -5.64
CA GLU A 92 -0.69 -5.19 -5.04
C GLU A 92 -0.58 -5.29 -3.52
N PHE A 93 -0.81 -4.17 -2.85
CA PHE A 93 -0.74 -4.02 -1.41
C PHE A 93 -2.15 -3.85 -0.85
N ASN A 94 -2.51 -4.69 0.12
CA ASN A 94 -3.81 -4.72 0.78
C ASN A 94 -3.59 -4.44 2.27
N VAL A 95 -4.29 -3.44 2.80
CA VAL A 95 -4.23 -3.04 4.22
C VAL A 95 -5.63 -3.04 4.80
N VAL A 96 -5.78 -3.62 5.98
CA VAL A 96 -7.03 -3.63 6.75
C VAL A 96 -6.73 -3.16 8.17
N CYS A 97 -7.44 -2.13 8.62
CA CYS A 97 -7.32 -1.58 9.97
C CYS A 97 -8.54 -2.00 10.80
N VAL A 98 -8.31 -2.61 11.97
CA VAL A 98 -9.36 -3.12 12.85
C VAL A 98 -9.14 -2.59 14.26
N ALA A 99 -10.14 -1.93 14.84
CA ALA A 99 -10.09 -1.52 16.24
C ALA A 99 -10.00 -2.76 17.15
N ASN A 100 -9.11 -2.75 18.14
CA ASN A 100 -8.88 -3.90 19.02
C ASN A 100 -10.09 -4.23 19.89
N SER A 101 -10.85 -3.20 20.30
CA SER A 101 -12.17 -3.34 20.88
C SER A 101 -13.02 -2.11 20.58
N LYS A 102 -14.33 -2.20 20.84
CA LYS A 102 -15.23 -1.07 20.63
C LYS A 102 -14.86 0.07 21.59
N GLY A 103 -14.40 1.19 21.03
CA GLY A 103 -13.95 2.36 21.81
C GLY A 103 -12.52 2.26 22.33
N SER A 104 -11.74 1.22 21.97
CA SER A 104 -10.30 1.24 22.26
C SER A 104 -9.59 2.32 21.45
N ASN A 105 -8.66 3.03 22.08
CA ASN A 105 -7.72 3.91 21.40
C ASN A 105 -6.53 3.14 20.80
N SER A 106 -6.79 1.94 20.30
CA SER A 106 -5.78 1.06 19.71
C SER A 106 -6.39 0.28 18.55
N THR A 107 -5.63 0.20 17.48
CA THR A 107 -6.03 -0.44 16.22
C THR A 107 -4.91 -1.37 15.78
N THR A 108 -5.28 -2.56 15.34
CA THR A 108 -4.35 -3.47 14.66
C THR A 108 -4.47 -3.28 13.15
N VAL A 109 -3.33 -3.07 12.50
CA VAL A 109 -3.21 -2.96 11.05
C VAL A 109 -2.69 -4.29 10.51
N PHE A 110 -3.44 -4.88 9.60
CA PHE A 110 -3.07 -6.08 8.84
C PHE A 110 -2.66 -5.67 7.44
N ALA A 111 -1.53 -6.17 6.95
CA ALA A 111 -0.96 -5.83 5.66
C ALA A 111 -0.57 -7.10 4.90
N ASN A 112 -0.91 -7.16 3.63
CA ASN A 112 -0.48 -8.22 2.71
C ASN A 112 -0.09 -7.60 1.37
N ALA A 113 1.02 -8.04 0.80
CA ALA A 113 1.49 -7.62 -0.51
C ALA A 113 1.76 -8.82 -1.41
N VAL A 114 1.10 -8.85 -2.57
CA VAL A 114 1.30 -9.86 -3.61
C VAL A 114 2.06 -9.23 -4.76
N ARG A 115 3.12 -9.91 -5.20
CA ARG A 115 3.90 -9.52 -6.37
C ARG A 115 3.56 -10.43 -7.53
N ASP A 116 3.15 -9.82 -8.62
CA ASP A 116 3.01 -10.46 -9.92
C ASP A 116 4.19 -10.11 -10.81
N ARG A 117 4.75 -11.11 -11.49
CA ARG A 117 5.79 -10.93 -12.50
C ARG A 117 5.25 -11.38 -13.86
N TYR A 118 5.50 -10.57 -14.87
CA TYR A 118 5.15 -10.81 -16.25
C TYR A 118 6.43 -10.77 -17.10
N SER A 119 6.61 -11.75 -17.97
CA SER A 119 7.68 -11.74 -18.96
C SER A 119 7.11 -11.54 -20.35
N LEU A 120 7.87 -10.86 -21.21
CA LEU A 120 7.60 -10.82 -22.63
C LEU A 120 7.93 -12.18 -23.26
N LYS A 121 6.90 -12.86 -23.79
CA LYS A 121 7.12 -14.07 -24.59
C LYS A 121 7.14 -13.70 -26.06
N LYS A 122 8.34 -13.74 -26.66
CA LYS A 122 8.59 -13.50 -28.08
C LYS A 122 8.06 -14.69 -28.90
N SER A 123 6.98 -14.50 -29.65
CA SER A 123 6.48 -15.47 -30.65
C SER A 123 7.06 -15.11 -32.02
N ASN A 124 7.76 -16.05 -32.67
CA ASN A 124 8.21 -15.89 -34.06
C ASN A 124 7.37 -16.79 -34.96
N THR A 125 6.32 -16.21 -35.56
CA THR A 125 5.52 -16.89 -36.59
C THR A 125 6.07 -16.53 -37.96
N SER A 126 6.58 -17.53 -38.68
CA SER A 126 7.01 -17.36 -40.08
C SER A 126 5.96 -17.98 -41.01
N ALA A 127 5.47 -17.21 -41.99
CA ALA A 127 4.60 -17.73 -43.04
C ALA A 127 5.46 -18.14 -44.25
N SER A 128 5.46 -19.42 -44.61
CA SER A 128 6.10 -19.90 -45.85
C SER A 128 5.09 -19.84 -46.99
N ILE A 129 5.46 -19.13 -48.07
CA ILE A 129 4.71 -19.19 -49.32
C ILE A 129 5.35 -20.28 -50.18
N GLY A 130 4.60 -21.37 -50.39
CA GLY A 130 5.00 -22.45 -51.30
C GLY A 130 4.74 -22.03 -52.74
N VAL A 131 5.81 -21.81 -53.52
CA VAL A 131 5.72 -21.60 -54.97
C VAL A 131 6.07 -22.93 -55.65
N SER A 132 5.06 -23.60 -56.20
CA SER A 132 5.25 -24.84 -56.96
C SER A 132 6.15 -24.59 -58.18
N ALA A 133 7.11 -25.50 -58.40
CA ALA A 133 8.10 -25.57 -59.48
C ALA A 133 9.49 -24.93 -59.26
N LEU A 134 9.73 -24.04 -58.28
CA LEU A 134 11.03 -23.35 -58.14
C LEU A 134 11.62 -23.27 -56.72
N GLY A 135 10.96 -23.87 -55.72
CA GLY A 135 11.45 -23.89 -54.34
C GLY A 135 10.85 -22.77 -53.48
N SER A 136 10.72 -23.06 -52.18
CA SER A 136 10.09 -22.18 -51.21
C SER A 136 10.97 -20.98 -50.87
N VAL A 137 10.43 -19.77 -50.97
CA VAL A 137 11.07 -18.55 -50.44
C VAL A 137 10.41 -18.22 -49.10
N SER A 138 11.15 -18.44 -48.01
CA SER A 138 10.75 -17.99 -46.68
C SER A 138 11.23 -16.55 -46.47
N LEU A 139 10.32 -15.58 -46.61
CA LEU A 139 10.58 -14.21 -46.18
C LEU A 139 10.15 -14.08 -44.71
N PRO A 140 11.01 -13.58 -43.80
CA PRO A 140 10.66 -13.39 -42.41
C PRO A 140 9.78 -12.14 -42.27
N PHE A 141 8.50 -12.25 -42.64
CA PHE A 141 7.48 -11.31 -42.22
C PHE A 141 6.89 -11.78 -40.89
N GLY A 142 7.73 -11.80 -39.85
CA GLY A 142 7.30 -12.13 -38.51
C GLY A 142 6.83 -10.86 -37.82
N SER A 143 5.51 -10.68 -37.67
CA SER A 143 5.01 -9.87 -36.55
C SER A 143 5.56 -10.53 -35.29
N THR A 144 6.41 -9.82 -34.56
CA THR A 144 6.71 -10.26 -33.20
C THR A 144 5.52 -9.85 -32.36
N ASP A 145 4.67 -10.80 -32.02
CA ASP A 145 3.64 -10.57 -31.02
C ASP A 145 4.28 -10.72 -29.64
N ASP A 146 4.48 -9.59 -28.98
CA ASP A 146 4.97 -9.50 -27.62
C ASP A 146 3.79 -9.70 -26.65
N ALA A 147 3.64 -10.91 -26.11
CA ALA A 147 2.60 -11.23 -25.14
C ALA A 147 3.15 -11.21 -23.71
N LEU A 148 2.47 -10.46 -22.82
CA LEU A 148 2.73 -10.50 -21.39
C LEU A 148 2.10 -11.76 -20.79
N VAL A 149 2.92 -12.74 -20.43
CA VAL A 149 2.48 -13.93 -19.71
C VAL A 149 2.84 -13.77 -18.24
N LYS A 150 1.88 -13.98 -17.34
CA LYS A 150 2.14 -14.02 -15.89
C LYS A 150 3.01 -15.24 -15.58
N VAL A 151 4.25 -15.00 -15.17
CA VAL A 151 5.25 -16.04 -14.91
C VAL A 151 5.38 -16.41 -13.44
N ALA A 152 4.99 -15.51 -12.54
CA ALA A 152 4.96 -15.77 -11.10
C ALA A 152 3.92 -14.89 -10.40
N SER A 153 3.35 -15.41 -9.32
CA SER A 153 2.52 -14.70 -8.35
C SER A 153 2.93 -15.16 -6.97
N GLU A 154 3.44 -14.27 -6.14
CA GLU A 154 3.93 -14.62 -4.81
C GLU A 154 3.53 -13.56 -3.79
N THR A 155 3.06 -13.99 -2.62
CA THR A 155 3.01 -13.09 -1.46
C THR A 155 4.43 -12.79 -1.03
N ILE A 156 4.79 -11.51 -0.88
CA ILE A 156 6.11 -11.10 -0.42
C ILE A 156 6.28 -11.60 1.03
N PRO A 157 7.21 -12.53 1.32
CA PRO A 157 7.33 -13.14 2.65
C PRO A 157 8.29 -12.39 3.57
N THR A 158 8.94 -11.33 3.08
CA THR A 158 10.05 -10.66 3.78
C THR A 158 9.57 -9.78 4.92
N GLY A 159 9.95 -10.10 6.18
CA GLY A 159 9.65 -9.28 7.36
C GLY A 159 10.06 -7.81 7.21
N GLN A 160 11.28 -7.57 6.71
CA GLN A 160 11.82 -6.23 6.49
C GLN A 160 10.95 -5.34 5.60
N PHE A 161 10.25 -5.93 4.62
CA PHE A 161 9.36 -5.18 3.73
C PHE A 161 8.17 -4.59 4.50
N TYR A 162 7.56 -5.39 5.37
CA TYR A 162 6.44 -4.94 6.20
C TYR A 162 6.91 -4.06 7.36
N GLU A 163 8.08 -4.31 7.94
CA GLU A 163 8.69 -3.46 8.97
C GLU A 163 8.83 -2.02 8.48
N GLN A 164 9.42 -1.81 7.29
CA GLN A 164 9.56 -0.47 6.69
C GLN A 164 8.20 0.18 6.42
N PHE A 165 7.21 -0.59 5.97
CA PHE A 165 5.86 -0.07 5.80
C PHE A 165 5.28 0.38 7.14
N PHE A 166 5.35 -0.44 8.17
CA PHE A 166 4.82 -0.14 9.49
C PHE A 166 5.54 1.03 10.18
N GLU A 167 6.84 1.19 9.97
CA GLU A 167 7.60 2.38 10.42
C GLU A 167 7.11 3.67 9.74
N LEU A 168 6.74 3.61 8.46
CA LEU A 168 6.13 4.75 7.77
C LEU A 168 4.73 5.04 8.32
N VAL A 169 3.93 4.02 8.62
CA VAL A 169 2.61 4.20 9.26
C VAL A 169 2.77 4.93 10.59
N ASP A 170 3.70 4.49 11.44
CA ASP A 170 3.99 5.09 12.74
C ASP A 170 4.35 6.58 12.59
N ARG A 171 5.27 6.88 11.66
CA ARG A 171 5.68 8.26 11.36
C ARG A 171 4.53 9.16 10.91
N TYR A 172 3.62 8.64 10.10
CA TYR A 172 2.46 9.40 9.62
C TYR A 172 1.34 9.52 10.66
N LEU A 173 1.31 8.65 11.67
CA LEU A 173 0.44 8.83 12.84
C LEU A 173 0.94 10.00 13.70
N ASP A 174 2.23 10.05 14.01
CA ASP A 174 2.83 11.10 14.84
C ASP A 174 2.82 12.48 14.16
N ALA A 175 2.86 12.51 12.83
CA ALA A 175 2.83 13.75 12.05
C ALA A 175 1.45 14.43 12.02
N VAL A 176 0.39 13.76 12.49
CA VAL A 176 -0.95 14.35 12.63
C VAL A 176 -1.17 14.66 14.11
N PRO A 177 -0.91 15.90 14.58
CA PRO A 177 -1.47 16.34 15.85
C PRO A 177 -2.99 16.33 15.68
N TYR A 178 -3.62 15.25 16.15
CA TYR A 178 -5.07 15.16 16.22
C TYR A 178 -5.51 16.24 17.21
N ILE A 179 -6.17 17.27 16.69
CA ILE A 179 -6.98 18.20 17.47
C ILE A 179 -8.14 17.35 18.00
N GLN A 180 -7.91 16.68 19.11
CA GLN A 180 -8.86 15.80 19.78
C GLN A 180 -9.37 16.43 21.08
N ASP A 181 -9.32 17.74 21.17
CA ASP A 181 -9.98 18.52 22.20
C ASP A 181 -10.66 19.63 21.44
N MET A 182 -11.93 19.46 21.02
CA MET A 182 -12.83 20.55 20.55
C MET A 182 -14.26 20.04 20.22
N GLU A 183 -14.65 18.79 20.50
CA GLU A 183 -16.05 18.33 20.31
C GLU A 183 -16.82 18.01 21.60
N GLU A 184 -16.22 18.16 22.78
CA GLU A 184 -16.92 18.02 24.07
C GLU A 184 -17.12 19.32 24.85
N GLU A 185 -16.98 20.49 24.22
CA GLU A 185 -17.36 21.79 24.81
C GLU A 185 -18.26 22.60 23.86
N LYS A 186 -19.34 21.99 23.35
CA LYS A 186 -20.48 22.75 22.80
C LYS A 186 -21.81 22.27 23.38
N LYS A 187 -21.84 22.02 24.69
CA LYS A 187 -23.08 21.76 25.42
C LYS A 187 -23.19 22.48 26.76
N THR A 188 -22.61 23.67 26.90
CA THR A 188 -22.91 24.55 28.04
C THR A 188 -22.57 26.01 27.77
N VAL A 189 -23.14 26.59 26.70
CA VAL A 189 -23.41 28.04 26.71
C VAL A 189 -24.89 28.21 26.48
N GLY A 190 -25.63 28.19 27.60
CA GLY A 190 -26.97 28.74 27.64
C GLY A 190 -26.88 30.22 27.33
N VAL A 191 -27.20 30.59 26.09
CA VAL A 191 -27.46 31.98 25.72
C VAL A 191 -28.83 32.31 26.28
N THR A 192 -28.84 32.84 27.52
CA THR A 192 -29.91 33.71 27.99
C THR A 192 -29.95 34.92 27.04
N PRO A 193 -31.05 35.17 26.31
CA PRO A 193 -31.14 36.38 25.52
C PRO A 193 -31.26 37.57 26.47
N ALA A 194 -30.20 38.36 26.57
CA ALA A 194 -30.26 39.68 27.18
C ALA A 194 -31.23 40.55 26.37
N ALA A 195 -32.30 40.98 27.03
CA ALA A 195 -33.24 41.97 26.52
C ALA A 195 -32.53 43.32 26.29
N PRO A 196 -32.82 44.04 25.19
CA PRO A 196 -32.66 45.48 25.13
C PRO A 196 -34.01 46.16 25.35
N ALA A 197 -34.04 47.10 26.30
CA ALA A 197 -35.17 47.99 26.53
C ALA A 197 -35.39 48.94 25.34
N ALA A 198 -36.68 49.14 25.06
CA ALA A 198 -37.38 50.00 24.08
C ALA A 198 -37.00 51.51 24.19
N PRO A 199 -37.41 52.45 23.28
CA PRO A 199 -38.83 52.64 22.92
C PRO A 199 -39.20 53.10 21.49
N THR A 200 -40.40 52.64 21.09
CA THR A 200 -41.48 53.26 20.27
C THR A 200 -41.17 54.20 19.09
N ALA A 201 -41.64 53.77 17.91
CA ALA A 201 -42.48 54.61 17.04
C ALA A 201 -43.49 53.75 16.25
N THR A 202 -44.77 54.05 16.47
CA THR A 202 -45.96 53.60 15.76
C THR A 202 -45.90 53.91 14.26
N SER A 203 -46.30 52.96 13.41
CA SER A 203 -47.17 53.29 12.27
C SER A 203 -47.90 52.04 11.74
N ALA A 204 -49.21 52.18 11.62
CA ALA A 204 -50.16 51.17 11.19
C ALA A 204 -50.17 51.00 9.66
N SER A 205 -50.35 49.78 9.16
CA SER A 205 -51.46 49.42 8.27
C SER A 205 -51.37 47.99 7.76
N GLN A 206 -52.54 47.47 7.44
CA GLN A 206 -52.94 46.07 7.35
C GLN A 206 -52.87 45.57 5.88
N PRO A 207 -53.49 44.43 5.52
CA PRO A 207 -52.83 43.22 5.01
C PRO A 207 -52.90 43.05 3.48
N ALA A 208 -52.05 42.18 2.92
CA ALA A 208 -52.32 41.62 1.59
C ALA A 208 -51.81 40.18 1.48
N THR A 209 -52.80 39.28 1.36
CA THR A 209 -52.73 37.93 0.83
C THR A 209 -52.16 37.89 -0.60
N SER A 210 -51.31 36.91 -0.91
CA SER A 210 -51.24 36.35 -2.26
C SER A 210 -50.78 34.89 -2.24
N THR A 211 -51.77 34.01 -2.36
CA THR A 211 -51.78 32.66 -2.94
C THR A 211 -50.72 32.43 -4.03
N PRO A 212 -50.03 31.28 -4.06
CA PRO A 212 -49.42 30.77 -5.29
C PRO A 212 -50.43 29.91 -6.08
N PRO A 213 -50.49 30.00 -7.43
CA PRO A 213 -51.30 29.09 -8.22
C PRO A 213 -50.65 27.69 -8.33
N PRO A 214 -51.42 26.64 -8.66
CA PRO A 214 -50.95 25.27 -8.76
C PRO A 214 -50.78 24.79 -10.22
N VAL A 215 -50.28 23.55 -10.35
CA VAL A 215 -50.35 22.62 -11.53
C VAL A 215 -49.39 23.01 -12.69
N GLU A 216 -48.65 22.12 -13.34
CA GLU A 216 -49.11 20.87 -13.93
C GLU A 216 -48.00 19.87 -14.31
N SER A 217 -48.30 18.61 -14.02
CA SER A 217 -47.67 17.39 -14.50
C SER A 217 -47.67 17.29 -16.03
N GLY A 218 -46.54 16.88 -16.62
CA GLY A 218 -46.47 16.40 -18.00
C GLY A 218 -45.85 15.01 -18.06
N LYS A 219 -46.66 13.99 -17.79
CA LYS A 219 -46.37 12.56 -17.98
C LYS A 219 -46.55 12.19 -19.45
N LYS A 220 -45.57 11.49 -20.03
CA LYS A 220 -45.72 10.55 -21.16
C LYS A 220 -44.41 9.73 -21.22
N SER A 221 -44.37 8.42 -20.99
CA SER A 221 -45.01 7.31 -21.74
C SER A 221 -44.81 7.56 -23.24
N GLU A 222 -44.02 6.78 -23.97
CA GLU A 222 -44.23 5.36 -24.24
C GLU A 222 -43.06 4.87 -25.11
N ASP A 223 -42.89 3.55 -25.13
CA ASP A 223 -42.24 2.71 -26.17
C ASP A 223 -40.72 2.84 -26.43
#